data_AF-A0A930QGC0-F1
#
_entry.id   AF-A0A930QGC0-F1
#
_cell.length_a   1.000
_cell.length_b   1.000
_cell.length_c   1.000
_cell.angle_alpha   90.00
_cell.angle_beta   90.00
_cell.angle_gamma   90.00
#
_symmetry.space_group_name_H-M   'P 1'
#
loop_
_entity.id
_entity.type
_entity.pdbx_description
1 polymer ?
#
loop_
_entity_poly.entity_id
_entity_poly.type
_entity_poly.pdbx_seq_one_letter_code
_entity_poly.pdbx_strand_id
1 'polypeptide(L)'
;DQVLSDTHKQLALEMNCYAYEYKFPYLYSYGESGYTKICVIPLFTKIIKIENYASDARMSWDGPSNLVSNLKDLQEAYGSSLILIEDVDDISIEDKRIFLELKRRGEGRKNRSLERAKNDQEKEIIKDLDKISDSIEESLKKQESLY
;
A
#
# COMPACT_ATOMS: atom_id res chain seq x y z
N ASP A 1 -11.24 2.73 11.47
CA ASP A 1 -10.13 2.40 10.55
C ASP A 1 -8.82 2.58 11.30
N GLN A 2 -7.87 1.65 11.15
CA GLN A 2 -6.63 1.62 11.92
C GLN A 2 -5.51 2.23 11.08
N VAL A 3 -4.83 3.24 11.64
CA VAL A 3 -3.60 3.79 11.07
C VAL A 3 -2.49 2.78 11.33
N LEU A 4 -1.82 2.32 10.26
CA LEU A 4 -0.55 1.62 10.39
C LEU A 4 0.53 2.68 10.53
N SER A 5 1.23 2.71 11.67
CA SER A 5 2.21 3.76 11.98
C SER A 5 3.52 3.18 12.49
N ASP A 6 4.60 3.88 12.17
CA ASP A 6 5.88 3.73 12.86
C ASP A 6 5.91 4.75 14.00
N THR A 7 5.70 4.27 15.22
CA THR A 7 5.65 5.11 16.42
C THR A 7 7.00 5.68 16.81
N HIS A 8 8.11 5.06 16.38
CA HIS A 8 9.45 5.56 16.66
C HIS A 8 9.78 6.77 15.77
N LYS A 9 9.38 6.71 14.50
CA LYS A 9 9.56 7.82 13.55
C LYS A 9 8.39 8.82 13.55
N GLN A 10 7.30 8.51 14.27
CA GLN A 10 6.07 9.30 14.35
C GLN A 10 5.41 9.51 12.98
N LEU A 11 5.36 8.45 12.16
CA LEU A 11 4.86 8.49 10.79
C LEU A 11 3.75 7.49 10.56
N ALA A 12 2.79 7.86 9.71
CA ALA A 12 1.78 6.95 9.21
C ALA A 12 2.30 6.25 7.93
N LEU A 13 2.36 4.93 7.96
CA LEU A 13 2.69 4.11 6.79
C LEU A 13 1.44 3.86 5.93
N GLU A 14 0.29 3.64 6.57
CA GLU A 14 -1.03 3.61 5.94
C GLU A 14 -2.04 4.34 6.83
N MET A 15 -2.75 5.33 6.27
CA MET A 15 -3.77 6.07 7.02
C MET A 15 -4.99 5.22 7.33
N ASN A 16 -5.46 4.49 6.31
CA ASN A 16 -6.53 3.54 6.46
C ASN A 16 -6.00 2.17 6.05
N CYS A 17 -5.61 1.36 7.05
CA CYS A 17 -5.26 -0.03 6.83
C CYS A 17 -6.54 -0.88 6.78
N TYR A 18 -6.84 -1.47 5.62
CA TYR A 18 -8.04 -2.28 5.43
C TYR A 18 -7.80 -3.74 5.82
N ALA A 19 -6.64 -4.28 5.47
CA ALA A 19 -6.20 -5.61 5.86
C ALA A 19 -4.69 -5.62 6.10
N TYR A 20 -4.24 -6.51 6.98
CA TYR A 20 -2.82 -6.77 7.19
C TYR A 20 -2.60 -8.25 7.49
N GLU A 21 -1.38 -8.70 7.24
CA GLU A 21 -0.94 -10.06 7.54
C GLU A 21 0.52 -10.05 7.95
N TYR A 22 0.81 -10.74 9.04
CA TYR A 22 2.18 -10.88 9.52
C TYR A 22 2.71 -12.26 9.14
N LYS A 23 3.76 -12.28 8.32
CA LYS A 23 4.53 -13.47 7.98
C LYS A 23 6.00 -13.17 8.23
N PHE A 24 6.54 -13.58 9.38
CA PHE A 24 7.91 -13.26 9.79
C PHE A 24 8.91 -13.51 8.65
N PRO A 25 9.79 -12.53 8.31
CA PRO A 25 10.05 -11.28 9.03
C PRO A 25 9.26 -10.05 8.49
N TYR A 26 8.17 -10.26 7.78
CA TYR A 26 7.44 -9.21 7.07
C TYR A 26 6.04 -8.95 7.65
N LEU A 27 5.69 -7.67 7.74
CA LEU A 27 4.31 -7.21 7.87
C LEU A 27 3.84 -6.74 6.49
N TYR A 28 2.75 -7.33 6.01
CA TYR A 28 2.08 -6.94 4.78
C TYR A 28 0.81 -6.18 5.11
N SER A 29 0.51 -5.13 4.36
CA SER A 29 -0.74 -4.38 4.49
C SER A 29 -1.33 -4.00 3.14
N TYR A 30 -2.65 -3.97 3.12
CA TYR A 30 -3.45 -3.34 2.08
C TYR A 30 -4.18 -2.15 2.71
N GLY A 31 -3.83 -0.96 2.26
CA GLY A 31 -4.35 0.30 2.77
C GLY A 31 -4.74 1.27 1.66
N GLU A 32 -5.08 2.48 2.07
CA GLU A 32 -5.51 3.55 1.16
C GLU A 32 -4.47 3.91 0.09
N SER A 33 -3.18 3.81 0.43
CA SER A 33 -2.09 4.12 -0.49
C SER A 33 -1.62 2.92 -1.32
N GLY A 34 -2.31 1.78 -1.23
CA GLY A 34 -1.99 0.57 -1.97
C GLY A 34 -1.47 -0.56 -1.09
N TYR A 35 -0.38 -1.17 -1.53
CA TYR A 35 0.23 -2.32 -0.86
C TYR A 35 1.57 -1.93 -0.24
N THR A 36 1.76 -2.33 1.01
CA THR A 36 2.99 -2.07 1.75
C THR A 36 3.51 -3.38 2.35
N LYS A 37 4.81 -3.63 2.20
CA LYS A 37 5.56 -4.74 2.82
C LYS A 37 6.69 -4.17 3.65
N ILE A 38 6.73 -4.54 4.92
CA ILE A 38 7.67 -3.99 5.91
C ILE A 38 8.50 -5.14 6.46
N CYS A 39 9.82 -5.11 6.27
CA CYS A 39 10.73 -5.96 7.02
C CYS A 39 10.83 -5.44 8.46
N VAL A 40 10.36 -6.22 9.44
CA VAL A 40 10.31 -5.79 10.85
C VAL A 40 11.59 -6.12 11.63
N ILE A 41 12.65 -6.60 10.96
CA ILE A 41 13.94 -6.87 11.60
C ILE A 41 14.57 -5.53 12.02
N PRO A 42 14.90 -5.33 13.31
CA PRO A 42 15.60 -4.14 13.76
C PRO A 42 16.92 -3.93 12.99
N LEU A 43 17.25 -2.67 12.67
CA LEU A 43 18.44 -2.25 11.89
C LEU A 43 18.47 -2.66 10.40
N PHE A 44 17.56 -3.53 9.95
CA PHE A 44 17.41 -3.93 8.55
C PHE A 44 16.00 -3.67 8.03
N THR A 45 15.31 -2.71 8.63
CA THR A 45 13.99 -2.29 8.20
C THR A 45 14.06 -1.82 6.76
N LYS A 46 13.24 -2.46 5.92
CA LYS A 46 12.99 -2.12 4.53
C LYS A 46 11.50 -2.02 4.34
N ILE A 47 11.06 -0.93 3.73
CA ILE A 47 9.67 -0.69 3.40
C ILE A 47 9.58 -0.73 1.88
N ILE A 48 8.82 -1.69 1.38
CA ILE A 48 8.50 -1.81 -0.03
C ILE A 48 7.06 -1.31 -0.18
N LYS A 49 6.88 -0.29 -1.01
CA LYS A 49 5.58 0.26 -1.33
C LYS A 49 5.33 0.08 -2.82
N ILE A 50 4.23 -0.60 -3.16
CA ILE A 50 3.83 -0.79 -4.55
C ILE A 50 2.90 0.36 -4.87
N GLU A 51 3.35 1.22 -5.77
CA GLU A 51 2.67 2.46 -6.08
C GLU A 51 1.31 2.20 -6.69
N ASN A 52 0.32 2.91 -6.17
CA ASN A 52 -0.92 3.17 -6.87
C ASN A 52 -0.78 4.53 -7.56
N TYR A 53 -0.65 4.52 -8.89
CA TYR A 53 -0.43 5.67 -9.80
C TYR A 53 -1.52 6.76 -9.78
N ALA A 54 -2.30 6.85 -8.71
CA ALA A 54 -3.59 7.48 -8.69
C ALA A 54 -4.09 7.96 -7.33
N SER A 55 -3.64 7.32 -6.25
CA SER A 55 -3.61 8.01 -4.95
C SER A 55 -2.68 9.23 -5.01
N ASP A 56 -1.76 9.27 -5.98
CA ASP A 56 -0.69 10.27 -6.04
C ASP A 56 -1.08 11.59 -6.72
N ALA A 57 -2.24 11.67 -7.38
CA ALA A 57 -2.76 12.97 -7.83
C ALA A 57 -3.24 13.87 -6.68
N ARG A 58 -3.29 13.36 -5.43
CA ARG A 58 -3.71 14.12 -4.23
C ARG A 58 -2.78 14.07 -3.04
N MET A 59 -1.76 13.23 -3.05
CA MET A 59 -0.55 13.58 -2.33
C MET A 59 0.19 14.62 -3.16
N SER A 60 -0.36 15.84 -3.21
CA SER A 60 0.42 16.98 -3.68
C SER A 60 1.70 16.99 -2.87
N TRP A 61 2.84 16.85 -3.56
CA TRP A 61 4.19 16.84 -3.02
C TRP A 61 4.51 18.03 -2.09
N ASP A 62 3.67 19.08 -2.09
CA ASP A 62 3.77 20.31 -1.31
C ASP A 62 2.47 20.72 -0.55
N GLY A 63 1.50 19.81 -0.35
CA GLY A 63 0.25 20.15 0.35
C GLY A 63 0.38 20.03 1.88
N PRO A 64 -0.06 21.02 2.68
CA PRO A 64 -0.04 20.87 4.13
C PRO A 64 -1.16 19.92 4.54
N SER A 65 -0.83 18.71 4.96
CA SER A 65 -1.79 17.86 5.69
C SER A 65 -1.31 17.71 7.13
N ASN A 66 -2.09 18.26 8.05
CA ASN A 66 -1.85 18.25 9.50
C ASN A 66 -2.11 16.86 10.13
N LEU A 67 -2.20 15.85 9.29
CA LEU A 67 -2.54 14.45 9.49
C LEU A 67 -1.90 13.79 8.26
N VAL A 68 -1.38 12.58 8.34
CA VAL A 68 -0.89 11.80 7.17
C VAL A 68 0.54 12.12 6.74
N SER A 69 1.45 11.16 6.95
CA SER A 69 2.78 11.22 6.33
C SER A 69 2.63 11.03 4.83
N ASN A 70 3.18 11.96 4.05
CA ASN A 70 3.23 11.87 2.60
C ASN A 70 4.48 11.10 2.13
N LEU A 71 4.61 10.90 0.81
CA LEU A 71 5.77 10.18 0.25
C LEU A 71 7.11 10.85 0.62
N LYS A 72 7.16 12.18 0.66
CA LYS A 72 8.35 12.93 1.07
C LYS A 72 8.71 12.66 2.52
N ASP A 73 7.74 12.65 3.44
CA ASP A 73 7.98 12.31 4.85
C ASP A 73 8.55 10.88 4.99
N LEU A 74 8.03 9.94 4.20
CA LEU A 74 8.54 8.57 4.17
C LEU A 74 9.96 8.49 3.57
N GLN A 75 10.23 9.24 2.50
CA GLN A 75 11.56 9.32 1.89
C GLN A 75 12.58 9.96 2.82
N GLU A 76 12.23 11.05 3.52
CA GLU A 76 13.09 11.71 4.51
C GLU A 76 13.40 10.77 5.68
N ALA A 77 12.40 10.01 6.14
CA ALA A 77 12.54 9.17 7.31
C ALA A 77 13.25 7.83 7.05
N TYR A 78 13.02 7.21 5.89
CA TYR A 78 13.56 5.88 5.57
C TYR A 78 14.69 5.93 4.52
N GLY A 79 14.83 7.00 3.74
CA GLY A 79 15.86 7.14 2.73
C GLY A 79 15.91 5.91 1.81
N SER A 80 17.10 5.31 1.68
CA SER A 80 17.31 4.11 0.87
C SER A 80 16.62 2.84 1.40
N SER A 81 16.06 2.87 2.62
CA SER A 81 15.23 1.78 3.13
C SER A 81 13.80 1.79 2.60
N LEU A 82 13.35 2.89 1.98
CA LEU A 82 12.10 2.95 1.23
C LEU A 82 12.37 2.54 -0.22
N ILE A 83 11.66 1.53 -0.68
CA ILE A 83 11.70 1.03 -2.05
C ILE A 83 10.32 1.24 -2.63
N LEU A 84 10.23 2.04 -3.68
CA LEU A 84 9.02 2.24 -4.46
C LEU A 84 9.06 1.28 -5.64
N ILE A 85 7.97 0.54 -5.83
CA ILE A 85 7.81 -0.39 -6.94
C ILE A 85 6.70 0.15 -7.82
N GLU A 86 7.06 0.50 -9.04
CA GLU A 86 6.13 1.01 -10.06
C GLU A 86 5.45 -0.14 -10.81
N ASP A 87 6.19 -1.22 -11.11
CA ASP A 87 5.68 -2.39 -11.82
C ASP A 87 5.43 -3.55 -10.85
N VAL A 88 4.20 -4.03 -10.81
CA VAL A 88 3.81 -5.20 -10.00
C VAL A 88 4.61 -6.45 -10.40
N ASP A 89 5.14 -6.51 -11.62
CA ASP A 89 5.98 -7.61 -12.07
C ASP A 89 7.34 -7.68 -11.40
N ASP A 90 7.78 -6.60 -10.74
CA ASP A 90 9.03 -6.56 -9.98
C ASP A 90 8.93 -7.22 -8.59
N ILE A 91 7.73 -7.65 -8.16
CA ILE A 91 7.54 -8.40 -6.90
C ILE A 91 7.41 -9.91 -7.11
N SER A 92 7.77 -10.66 -6.07
CA SER A 92 7.71 -12.12 -6.08
C SER A 92 6.28 -12.65 -6.18
N ILE A 93 6.11 -13.84 -6.77
CA ILE A 93 4.82 -14.54 -6.87
C ILE A 93 4.17 -14.74 -5.48
N GLU A 94 4.97 -15.08 -4.46
CA GLU A 94 4.47 -15.24 -3.08
C GLU A 94 3.92 -13.91 -2.54
N ASP A 95 4.64 -12.80 -2.76
CA ASP A 95 4.17 -11.48 -2.36
C ASP A 95 2.87 -11.10 -3.10
N LYS A 96 2.79 -11.36 -4.43
CA LYS A 96 1.57 -11.15 -5.23
C LYS A 96 0.37 -11.89 -4.63
N ARG A 97 0.54 -13.15 -4.27
CA ARG A 97 -0.51 -13.98 -3.66
C ARG A 97 -0.97 -13.42 -2.32
N ILE A 98 -0.04 -12.99 -1.46
CA ILE A 98 -0.37 -12.38 -0.16
C ILE A 98 -1.16 -11.08 -0.36
N PHE A 99 -0.73 -10.21 -1.28
CA PHE A 99 -1.41 -8.95 -1.55
C PHE A 99 -2.81 -9.13 -2.13
N LEU A 100 -3.01 -10.09 -3.04
CA LEU A 100 -4.35 -10.43 -3.55
C LEU A 100 -5.28 -10.90 -2.43
N GLU A 101 -4.79 -11.74 -1.52
CA GLU A 101 -5.59 -12.21 -0.38
C GLU A 101 -5.89 -11.10 0.63
N LEU A 102 -4.95 -10.18 0.85
CA LEU A 102 -5.19 -8.98 1.65
C LEU A 102 -6.27 -8.10 1.04
N LYS A 103 -6.24 -7.90 -0.28
CA LYS A 103 -7.27 -7.14 -0.98
C LYS A 103 -8.65 -7.78 -0.80
N ARG A 104 -8.78 -9.06 -1.10
CA ARG A 104 -10.06 -9.81 -0.96
C ARG A 104 -10.67 -9.65 0.44
N ARG A 105 -9.84 -9.70 1.48
CA ARG A 105 -10.29 -9.51 2.88
C ARG A 105 -10.57 -8.05 3.23
N GLY A 106 -9.84 -7.12 2.63
CA GLY A 106 -9.89 -5.68 2.92
C GLY A 106 -10.94 -4.91 2.12
N GLU A 107 -11.38 -5.40 0.96
CA GLU A 107 -12.31 -4.70 0.05
C GLU A 107 -13.61 -4.27 0.73
N GLY A 108 -14.21 -5.13 1.55
CA GLY A 108 -15.42 -4.76 2.28
C GLY A 108 -15.20 -3.61 3.27
N ARG A 109 -14.01 -3.50 3.87
CA ARG A 109 -13.65 -2.39 4.77
C ARG A 109 -13.32 -1.12 4.01
N LYS A 110 -12.60 -1.24 2.88
CA LYS A 110 -12.38 -0.17 1.91
C LYS A 110 -13.73 0.44 1.52
N ASN A 111 -14.66 -0.36 0.96
CA ASN A 111 -15.96 0.11 0.48
C ASN A 111 -16.78 0.82 1.56
N ARG A 112 -16.84 0.28 2.78
CA ARG A 112 -17.52 0.94 3.91
C ARG A 112 -16.86 2.25 4.33
N SER A 113 -15.53 2.35 4.27
CA SER A 113 -14.81 3.58 4.60
C SER A 113 -15.14 4.68 3.57
N LEU A 114 -15.23 4.30 2.30
CA LEU A 114 -15.54 5.20 1.18
C LEU A 114 -17.00 5.65 1.17
N GLU A 115 -17.93 4.73 1.46
CA GLU A 115 -19.35 5.07 1.61
C GLU A 115 -19.58 6.13 2.70
N ARG A 116 -18.75 6.12 3.75
CA ARG A 116 -18.79 7.11 4.83
C ARG A 116 -18.11 8.43 4.44
N ALA A 117 -17.07 8.38 3.64
CA ALA A 117 -16.20 9.52 3.39
C ALA A 117 -16.60 10.35 2.14
N LYS A 118 -17.44 9.79 1.24
CA LYS A 118 -18.07 10.41 0.05
C LYS A 118 -17.69 11.88 -0.24
N ASN A 119 -16.53 12.04 -0.88
CA ASN A 119 -16.21 13.13 -1.79
C ASN A 119 -15.89 12.54 -3.19
N ASP A 120 -15.97 13.34 -4.26
CA ASP A 120 -15.66 12.85 -5.63
C ASP A 120 -14.21 12.44 -5.80
N GLN A 121 -13.38 12.88 -4.87
CA GLN A 121 -11.98 12.62 -4.83
C GLN A 121 -11.71 11.14 -4.50
N GLU A 122 -12.21 10.63 -3.39
CA GLU A 122 -12.05 9.23 -2.98
C GLU A 122 -12.48 8.22 -4.04
N LYS A 123 -13.49 8.57 -4.85
CA LYS A 123 -13.94 7.71 -5.97
C LYS A 123 -12.86 7.42 -7.00
N GLU A 124 -11.98 8.38 -7.29
CA GLU A 124 -10.89 8.17 -8.24
C GLU A 124 -9.81 7.25 -7.65
N ILE A 125 -9.42 7.45 -6.38
CA ILE A 125 -8.43 6.61 -5.70
C ILE A 125 -8.85 5.12 -5.70
N ILE A 126 -10.15 4.86 -5.52
CA ILE A 126 -10.71 3.50 -5.60
C ILE A 126 -10.44 2.86 -6.94
N LYS A 127 -10.83 3.56 -8.03
CA LYS A 127 -10.76 3.02 -9.39
C LYS A 127 -9.35 2.57 -9.71
N ASP A 128 -8.37 3.31 -9.22
CA ASP A 128 -7.01 3.02 -9.56
C ASP A 128 -6.37 1.96 -8.66
N LEU A 129 -6.77 1.88 -7.38
CA LEU A 129 -6.48 0.70 -6.56
C LEU A 129 -7.02 -0.58 -7.22
N ASP A 130 -8.20 -0.50 -7.84
CA ASP A 130 -8.79 -1.62 -8.57
C ASP A 130 -7.97 -1.95 -9.83
N LYS A 131 -7.48 -0.95 -10.57
CA LYS A 131 -6.56 -1.17 -11.71
C LYS A 131 -5.26 -1.89 -11.33
N ILE A 132 -4.61 -1.51 -10.22
CA ILE A 132 -3.40 -2.23 -9.78
C ILE A 132 -3.75 -3.68 -9.49
N SER A 133 -4.87 -3.92 -8.82
CA SER A 133 -5.27 -5.28 -8.49
C SER A 133 -5.47 -6.13 -9.75
N ASP A 134 -6.15 -5.57 -10.75
CA ASP A 134 -6.37 -6.27 -12.00
C ASP A 134 -5.03 -6.58 -12.67
N SER A 135 -4.08 -5.64 -12.63
CA SER A 135 -2.70 -5.86 -13.09
C SER A 135 -1.98 -6.97 -12.31
N ILE A 136 -2.08 -7.02 -10.98
CA ILE A 136 -1.51 -8.11 -10.16
C ILE A 136 -2.12 -9.46 -10.54
N GLU A 137 -3.43 -9.53 -10.74
CA GLU A 137 -4.11 -10.77 -11.10
C GLU A 137 -3.72 -11.25 -12.51
N GLU A 138 -3.66 -10.35 -13.49
CA GLU A 138 -3.21 -10.65 -14.85
C GLU A 138 -1.76 -11.13 -14.88
N SER A 139 -0.88 -10.43 -14.18
CA SER A 139 0.54 -10.78 -14.08
C SER A 139 0.75 -12.14 -13.40
N LEU A 140 -0.02 -12.44 -12.37
CA LEU A 140 0.01 -13.76 -11.72
C LEU A 140 -0.43 -14.87 -12.68
N LYS A 141 -1.54 -14.67 -13.42
CA LYS A 141 -2.00 -15.64 -14.45
C LYS A 141 -0.94 -15.90 -15.51
N LYS A 142 -0.24 -14.85 -16.00
CA LYS A 142 0.84 -15.00 -16.97
C LYS A 142 2.00 -15.83 -16.40
N GLN A 143 2.44 -15.53 -15.17
CA GLN A 143 3.53 -16.27 -14.53
C GLN A 143 3.17 -17.73 -14.22
N GLU A 144 1.92 -18.02 -13.83
CA GLU A 144 1.45 -19.39 -13.61
C GLU A 144 1.32 -20.18 -14.91
N SER A 145 1.04 -19.52 -16.05
CA SER A 145 0.97 -20.18 -17.36
C SER A 145 2.34 -20.59 -17.95
N LEU A 146 3.43 -20.12 -17.35
CA LEU A 146 4.81 -20.40 -17.76
C LEU A 146 5.45 -21.59 -17.01
N TYR A 147 4.72 -22.20 -16.06
CA TYR A 147 5.11 -23.39 -15.29
C TYR A 147 4.18 -24.57 -15.59
#